data_AF-A0A3R7ADS5-F1
#
_entry.id   AF-A0A3R7ADS5-F1
#
_cell.length_a   1.000
_cell.length_b   1.000
_cell.length_c   1.000
_cell.angle_alpha   90.00
_cell.angle_beta   90.00
_cell.angle_gamma   90.00
#
_symmetry.space_group_name_H-M   'P 1'
#
loop_
_entity.id
_entity.type
_entity.pdbx_description
1 polymer ?
#
loop_
_entity_poly.entity_id
_entity_poly.type
_entity_poly.pdbx_seq_one_letter_code
_entity_poly.pdbx_strand_id
1 'polypeptide(L)' 'EGKRTDDIREVASYEGLYGGISEEGGEILVYGKLEHVSDIRLGTEYHRVLVGSKEAGGKDYIKPLQ' A
#
# COMPACT_ATOMS: atom_id res chain seq x y z
N GLU A 1 7.24 -0.59 14.13
CA GLU A 1 8.07 -0.70 12.91
C GLU A 1 8.03 -2.14 12.41
N GLY A 2 7.99 -2.34 11.09
CA GLY A 2 7.98 -3.67 10.45
C GLY A 2 9.36 -4.04 9.87
N LYS A 3 9.54 -5.31 9.51
CA LYS A 3 10.75 -5.77 8.82
C LYS A 3 10.85 -5.07 7.45
N ARG A 4 12.06 -4.66 7.05
CA ARG A 4 12.32 -4.18 5.70
C ARG A 4 12.11 -5.31 4.70
N THR A 5 11.40 -5.01 3.62
CA THR A 5 10.94 -5.98 2.64
C THR A 5 11.05 -5.37 1.24
N ASP A 6 11.54 -6.13 0.27
CA ASP A 6 11.88 -5.63 -1.08
C ASP A 6 10.85 -6.05 -2.16
N ASP A 7 9.82 -6.83 -1.81
CA ASP A 7 8.80 -7.36 -2.74
C ASP A 7 7.42 -6.70 -2.57
N ILE A 8 7.41 -5.40 -2.23
CA ILE A 8 6.17 -4.61 -2.20
C ILE A 8 5.68 -4.41 -3.64
N ARG A 9 4.46 -4.90 -3.94
CA ARG A 9 3.90 -4.83 -5.30
C ARG A 9 2.74 -3.87 -5.45
N GLU A 10 2.01 -3.59 -4.38
CA GLU A 10 0.81 -2.77 -4.45
C GLU A 10 0.57 -1.94 -3.18
N VAL A 11 -0.23 -0.89 -3.36
CA VAL A 11 -0.78 -0.06 -2.29
C VAL A 11 -2.30 -0.16 -2.39
N ALA A 12 -2.96 -0.50 -1.30
CA ALA A 12 -4.42 -0.62 -1.24
C ALA A 12 -4.99 0.44 -0.32
N SER A 13 -6.09 1.09 -0.73
CA SER A 13 -6.86 1.99 0.14
C SER A 13 -8.34 1.69 0.04
N TYR A 14 -9.04 1.68 1.17
CA TYR A 14 -10.50 1.59 1.19
C TYR A 14 -11.15 2.95 0.93
N GLU A 15 -12.37 2.94 0.38
CA GLU A 15 -13.26 4.10 0.22
C GLU A 15 -12.86 5.18 -0.81
N GLY A 16 -12.01 4.87 -1.80
CA GLY A 16 -11.78 5.75 -2.95
C GLY A 16 -11.16 7.12 -2.62
N LEU A 17 -10.78 7.36 -1.36
CA LEU A 17 -10.23 8.62 -0.85
C LEU A 17 -8.95 9.04 -1.59
N TYR A 18 -8.20 8.06 -2.06
CA TYR A 18 -6.94 8.25 -2.79
C TYR A 18 -7.09 7.97 -4.29
N GLY A 19 -8.31 7.81 -4.79
CA GLY A 19 -8.57 7.61 -6.22
C GLY A 19 -8.07 8.81 -7.03
N GLY A 20 -7.25 8.54 -8.05
CA GLY A 20 -6.71 9.59 -8.92
C GLY A 20 -5.65 10.48 -8.28
N ILE A 21 -5.10 10.13 -7.11
CA ILE A 21 -4.05 10.93 -6.45
C ILE A 21 -2.71 10.93 -7.22
N SER A 22 -2.49 9.92 -8.06
CA SER A 22 -1.33 9.79 -8.93
C SER A 22 -1.75 9.16 -10.25
N GLU A 23 -1.00 9.47 -11.31
CA GLU A 23 -1.14 8.87 -12.63
C GLU A 23 -0.18 7.68 -12.79
N GLU A 24 -0.36 6.91 -13.86
CA GLU A 24 0.56 5.83 -14.23
C GLU A 24 1.97 6.39 -14.44
N GLY A 25 2.97 5.70 -13.85
CA GLY A 25 4.36 6.16 -13.84
C GLY A 25 4.66 7.24 -12.81
N GLY A 26 3.65 7.78 -12.10
CA GLY A 26 3.85 8.72 -11.00
C GLY A 26 4.43 8.05 -9.76
N GLU A 27 5.29 8.77 -9.05
CA GLU A 27 5.88 8.32 -7.79
C GLU A 27 5.00 8.72 -6.60
N ILE A 28 4.92 7.86 -5.59
CA ILE A 28 4.17 8.09 -4.37
C ILE A 28 4.99 7.71 -3.14
N LEU A 29 4.83 8.48 -2.07
CA LEU A 29 5.26 8.13 -0.72
C LEU A 29 4.06 7.62 0.07
N VAL A 30 4.22 6.44 0.67
CA VAL A 30 3.12 5.76 1.37
C VAL A 30 3.55 5.34 2.76
N TYR A 31 2.66 5.54 3.73
CA TYR A 31 2.77 4.99 5.07
C TYR A 31 1.48 4.27 5.44
N GLY A 32 1.60 3.01 5.87
CA GLY A 32 0.45 2.16 6.17
C GLY A 32 0.87 0.82 6.77
N LYS A 33 -0.10 -0.08 6.92
CA LYS A 33 0.13 -1.44 7.42
C LYS A 33 0.74 -2.31 6.33
N LEU A 34 1.87 -2.95 6.63
CA LEU A 34 2.47 -3.95 5.74
C LEU A 34 1.71 -5.28 5.89
N GLU A 35 1.21 -5.83 4.79
CA GLU A 35 0.49 -7.10 4.76
C GLU A 35 1.18 -8.09 3.83
N HIS A 36 1.25 -9.35 4.24
CA HIS A 36 1.63 -10.47 3.38
C HIS A 36 0.38 -10.93 2.62
N VAL A 37 0.54 -11.14 1.31
CA VAL A 37 -0.54 -11.52 0.40
C VAL A 37 -0.19 -12.85 -0.26
N SER A 38 -1.07 -13.84 -0.10
CA SER A 38 -1.04 -15.09 -0.85
C SER A 38 -2.05 -15.03 -2.00
N ASP A 39 -1.56 -14.81 -3.22
CA ASP A 39 -2.40 -14.88 -4.43
C ASP A 39 -2.50 -16.32 -4.92
N ILE A 40 -3.62 -16.96 -4.60
CA ILE A 40 -3.92 -18.34 -4.98
C ILE A 40 -4.18 -18.52 -6.49
N ARG A 41 -4.52 -17.46 -7.22
CA ARG A 41 -4.80 -17.52 -8.67
C ARG A 41 -3.51 -17.55 -9.47
N LEU A 42 -2.52 -16.77 -9.02
CA LEU A 42 -1.20 -16.71 -9.63
C LEU A 42 -0.20 -17.67 -8.98
N GLY A 43 -0.53 -18.23 -7.80
CA GLY A 43 0.38 -19.08 -7.03
C GLY A 43 1.59 -18.32 -6.49
N THR A 44 1.43 -17.03 -6.18
CA THR A 44 2.52 -16.15 -5.76
C THR A 44 2.26 -15.51 -4.41
N GLU A 45 3.34 -15.22 -3.69
CA GLU A 45 3.31 -14.45 -2.45
C GLU A 45 4.05 -13.13 -2.65
N TYR A 46 3.57 -12.07 -2.01
CA TYR A 46 4.19 -10.74 -2.02
C TYR A 46 3.71 -9.90 -0.84
N HIS A 47 4.19 -8.66 -0.74
CA HIS A 47 3.72 -7.71 0.26
C HIS A 47 2.98 -6.53 -0.37
N ARG A 48 2.04 -5.98 0.40
CA ARG A 48 1.35 -4.73 0.07
C ARG A 48 1.36 -3.77 1.25
N VAL A 49 1.14 -2.50 0.95
CA VAL A 49 0.86 -1.49 1.97
C VAL A 49 -0.62 -1.16 1.98
N LEU A 50 -1.29 -1.38 3.10
CA LEU A 50 -2.70 -1.02 3.31
C LEU A 50 -2.82 0.35 4.01
N VAL A 51 -3.59 1.23 3.40
CA VAL A 51 -3.96 2.55 3.91
C VAL A 51 -5.46 2.56 4.24
N GLY A 52 -5.82 3.09 5.41
CA GLY A 52 -7.15 3.01 6.02
C GLY A 52 -7.28 1.86 7.04
N SER A 53 -6.17 1.38 7.61
CA SER A 53 -6.18 0.27 8.57
C SER A 53 -6.47 0.77 10.00
N LYS A 54 -7.19 -0.03 10.81
CA LYS A 54 -7.42 0.31 12.23
C LYS A 54 -6.10 0.41 13.00
N GLU A 55 -5.15 -0.47 12.68
CA GLU A 55 -3.82 -0.55 13.29
C GLU A 55 -2.95 0.68 12.98
N ALA A 56 -3.20 1.37 11.86
CA ALA A 56 -2.52 2.61 11.53
C ALA A 56 -2.99 3.80 12.39
N GLY A 57 -4.13 3.69 13.07
CA GLY A 57 -4.61 4.71 14.01
C GLY A 57 -4.80 6.10 13.37
N GLY A 58 -5.17 6.15 12.10
CA GLY A 58 -5.37 7.40 11.34
C GLY A 58 -4.09 8.16 11.00
N LYS A 59 -2.92 7.51 11.07
CA LYS A 59 -1.62 8.10 10.74
C LYS A 59 -1.13 7.72 9.33
N ASP A 60 -1.86 6.87 8.65
CA ASP A 60 -1.57 6.40 7.31
C ASP A 60 -1.91 7.44 6.23
N TYR A 61 -1.14 7.39 5.15
CA TYR A 61 -1.28 8.35 4.06
C TYR A 61 -0.69 7.82 2.76
N ILE A 62 -1.20 8.38 1.66
CA ILE A 62 -0.58 8.34 0.34
C ILE A 62 -0.32 9.79 -0.06
N LYS A 63 0.91 10.09 -0.47
CA LYS A 63 1.31 11.41 -0.93
C LYS A 63 1.99 11.28 -2.30
N PRO A 64 1.57 12.03 -3.34
CA PRO A 64 2.29 12.07 -4.59
C PRO A 64 3.65 12.75 -4.40
N LEU A 65 4.67 12.20 -5.05
CA LEU A 65 5.99 12.81 -5.15
C LEU A 65 6.07 13.43 -6.54
N GLN A 66 6.24 14.76 -6.57
CA GLN A 66 6.55 15.51 -7.79
C GLN A 66 8.07 15.65 -7.92
#